data_AF-A0A704ZHL7-F1
#
_entry.id   AF-A0A704ZHL7-F1
#
_cell.length_a   1.000
_cell.length_b   1.000
_cell.length_c   1.000
_cell.angle_alpha   90.00
_cell.angle_beta   90.00
_cell.angle_gamma   90.00
#
_symmetry.space_group_name_H-M   'P 1'
#
loop_
_entity.id
_entity.type
_entity.pdbx_description
1 polymer ?
#
loop_
_entity_poly.entity_id
_entity_poly.type
_entity_poly.pdbx_seq_one_letter_code
_entity_poly.pdbx_strand_id
1 'polypeptide(L)'
;MADLENGYLRLANQIQDALCIVELSGREFRVLNAIIRLTYGWSKKSDRIANSLIADKTTLKVKHVSEAVLSLAYRNIIILRRIGQTRYIGINTNLDKWAYSKPHCSKCPVSFPDDEI
;
A
#
# COMPACT_ATOMS: atom_id res chain seq x y z
N MET A 1 23.86 -11.96 -2.75
CA MET A 1 24.12 -10.53 -2.48
C MET A 1 23.11 -9.70 -3.27
N ALA A 2 22.68 -8.55 -2.77
CA ALA A 2 21.89 -7.61 -3.56
C ALA A 2 22.82 -6.85 -4.52
N ASP A 3 22.42 -6.74 -5.77
CA ASP A 3 23.17 -6.03 -6.81
C ASP A 3 22.53 -4.65 -7.04
N LEU A 4 23.32 -3.60 -6.84
CA LEU A 4 22.88 -2.21 -7.03
C LEU A 4 22.75 -1.84 -8.52
N GLU A 5 23.35 -2.63 -9.42
CA GLU A 5 23.19 -2.47 -10.87
C GLU A 5 21.81 -2.96 -11.34
N ASN A 6 21.14 -3.81 -10.57
CA ASN A 6 19.77 -4.29 -10.86
C ASN A 6 18.67 -3.26 -10.49
N GLY A 7 19.05 -1.99 -10.45
CA GLY A 7 18.17 -0.85 -10.25
C GLY A 7 17.88 -0.50 -8.80
N TYR A 8 17.25 0.66 -8.63
CA TYR A 8 16.88 1.22 -7.34
C TYR A 8 15.41 1.61 -7.32
N LEU A 9 14.83 1.63 -6.13
CA LEU A 9 13.49 2.12 -5.90
C LEU A 9 13.53 3.65 -5.72
N ARG A 10 13.00 4.39 -6.69
CA ARG A 10 12.84 5.85 -6.55
C ARG A 10 11.59 6.16 -5.72
N LEU A 11 11.78 6.45 -4.44
CA LEU A 11 10.73 6.86 -3.51
C LEU A 11 11.05 8.24 -2.94
N ALA A 12 10.03 9.06 -2.69
CA ALA A 12 10.23 10.35 -2.04
C ALA A 12 10.73 10.13 -0.60
N ASN A 13 11.77 10.85 -0.18
CA ASN A 13 12.36 10.71 1.15
C ASN A 13 11.31 10.93 2.26
N GLN A 14 10.39 11.87 2.07
CA GLN A 14 9.31 12.14 3.03
C GLN A 14 8.39 10.93 3.23
N ILE A 15 8.15 10.12 2.18
CA ILE A 15 7.40 8.87 2.32
C ILE A 15 8.23 7.86 3.10
N GLN A 16 9.54 7.77 2.82
CA GLN A 16 10.44 6.90 3.57
C GLN A 16 10.52 7.31 5.06
N ASP A 17 10.58 8.60 5.37
CA ASP A 17 10.58 9.13 6.73
C ASP A 17 9.26 8.81 7.44
N ALA A 18 8.12 8.93 6.75
CA ALA A 18 6.82 8.53 7.28
C ALA A 18 6.76 7.02 7.57
N LEU A 19 7.37 6.17 6.73
CA LEU A 19 7.46 4.72 6.96
C LEU A 19 8.28 4.37 8.21
N CYS A 20 9.24 5.20 8.62
CA CYS A 20 10.02 5.01 9.83
C CYS A 20 9.22 5.29 11.11
N ILE A 21 8.19 6.12 11.04
CA ILE A 21 7.43 6.59 12.21
C ILE A 21 6.10 5.83 12.35
N VAL A 22 5.46 5.48 11.24
CA VAL A 22 4.13 4.85 11.21
C VAL A 22 4.13 3.48 11.90
N GLU A 23 3.19 3.26 12.81
CA GLU A 23 3.07 2.00 13.53
C GLU A 23 2.38 0.93 12.68
N LEU A 24 3.13 0.09 11.99
CA LEU A 24 2.59 -1.01 11.19
C LEU A 24 2.80 -2.36 11.89
N SER A 25 1.84 -3.27 11.74
CA SER A 25 2.12 -4.69 11.98
C SER A 25 3.07 -5.23 10.93
N GLY A 26 3.80 -6.31 11.25
CA GLY A 26 4.72 -6.93 10.28
C GLY A 26 4.04 -7.37 8.98
N ARG A 27 2.75 -7.73 9.01
CA ARG A 27 1.97 -8.06 7.80
C ARG A 27 1.69 -6.82 6.95
N GLU A 28 1.22 -5.74 7.57
CA GLU A 28 0.97 -4.47 6.88
C GLU A 28 2.26 -3.92 6.27
N PHE A 29 3.37 -3.97 7.00
CA PHE A 29 4.66 -3.50 6.51
C PHE A 29 5.11 -4.28 5.25
N ARG A 30 4.98 -5.62 5.25
CA ARG A 30 5.31 -6.44 4.06
C ARG A 30 4.42 -6.13 2.87
N VAL A 31 3.12 -6.00 3.11
CA VAL A 31 2.13 -5.66 2.07
C VAL A 31 2.38 -4.27 1.49
N LEU A 32 2.65 -3.28 2.35
CA LEU A 32 2.94 -1.91 1.92
C LEU A 32 4.21 -1.83 1.07
N ASN A 33 5.30 -2.49 1.50
CA ASN A 33 6.53 -2.56 0.72
C ASN A 33 6.33 -3.27 -0.63
N ALA A 34 5.49 -4.31 -0.68
CA ALA A 34 5.14 -4.97 -1.94
C ALA A 34 4.38 -4.00 -2.87
N ILE A 35 3.43 -3.23 -2.35
CA ILE A 35 2.71 -2.20 -3.12
C ILE A 35 3.70 -1.16 -3.65
N ILE A 36 4.57 -0.61 -2.81
CA ILE A 36 5.60 0.37 -3.20
C ILE A 36 6.47 -0.19 -4.34
N ARG A 37 6.92 -1.45 -4.24
CA ARG A 37 7.74 -2.08 -5.28
C ARG A 37 6.96 -2.31 -6.59
N LEU A 38 5.67 -2.57 -6.51
CA LEU A 38 4.80 -2.79 -7.67
C LEU A 38 4.32 -1.48 -8.32
N THR A 39 4.38 -0.34 -7.61
CA THR A 39 4.06 0.98 -8.15
C THR A 39 5.31 1.77 -8.51
N TYR A 40 6.01 2.33 -7.51
CA TYR A 40 7.19 3.17 -7.71
C TYR A 40 8.38 2.40 -8.27
N GLY A 41 8.47 1.09 -8.02
CA GLY A 41 9.48 0.24 -8.66
C GLY A 41 9.27 0.07 -10.18
N TRP A 42 8.15 0.57 -10.71
CA TRP A 42 7.84 0.68 -12.14
C TRP A 42 7.60 2.14 -12.57
N SER A 43 8.01 3.10 -11.74
CA SER A 43 7.82 4.55 -11.96
C SER A 43 6.34 4.97 -12.12
N LYS A 44 5.41 4.26 -11.48
CA LYS A 44 3.97 4.58 -11.47
C LYS A 44 3.51 5.04 -10.08
N LYS A 45 2.57 6.00 -10.02
CA LYS A 45 1.95 6.45 -8.75
C LYS A 45 0.92 5.45 -8.22
N SER A 46 0.19 4.83 -9.13
CA SER A 46 -0.77 3.76 -8.86
C SER A 46 -0.66 2.72 -9.98
N ASP A 47 -0.99 1.47 -9.66
CA ASP A 47 -1.05 0.41 -10.67
C ASP A 47 -2.22 -0.54 -10.40
N ARG A 48 -2.57 -1.33 -11.42
CA ARG A 48 -3.56 -2.39 -11.30
C ARG A 48 -2.92 -3.58 -10.60
N ILE A 49 -3.18 -3.73 -9.30
CA ILE A 49 -2.55 -4.76 -8.47
C ILE A 49 -3.62 -5.68 -7.88
N ALA A 50 -3.53 -6.97 -8.21
CA ALA A 50 -4.35 -8.01 -7.61
C ALA A 50 -3.80 -8.44 -6.25
N ASN A 51 -4.68 -8.83 -5.32
CA ASN A 51 -4.25 -9.33 -4.00
C ASN A 51 -3.44 -10.63 -4.11
N SER A 52 -3.68 -11.45 -5.14
CA SER A 52 -2.87 -12.65 -5.44
C SER A 52 -1.41 -12.29 -5.74
N LEU A 53 -1.17 -11.27 -6.57
CA LEU A 53 0.18 -10.82 -6.89
C LEU A 53 0.95 -10.33 -5.64
N ILE A 54 0.27 -9.63 -4.74
CA ILE A 54 0.85 -9.21 -3.46
C ILE A 54 1.11 -10.43 -2.57
N ALA A 55 0.18 -11.39 -2.52
CA ALA A 55 0.32 -12.63 -1.77
C ALA A 55 1.55 -13.43 -2.21
N ASP A 56 1.74 -13.58 -3.52
CA ASP A 56 2.90 -14.25 -4.10
C ASP A 56 4.20 -13.53 -3.71
N LYS A 57 4.22 -12.19 -3.83
CA LYS A 57 5.40 -11.38 -3.51
C LYS A 57 5.74 -11.35 -2.03
N THR A 58 4.74 -11.45 -1.16
CA THR A 58 4.88 -11.38 0.30
C THR A 58 4.82 -12.75 0.98
N THR A 59 4.68 -13.84 0.23
CA THR A 59 4.47 -15.20 0.79
C THR A 59 3.38 -15.27 1.88
N LEU A 60 2.38 -14.40 1.79
CA LEU A 60 1.23 -14.35 2.69
C LEU A 60 0.02 -15.00 2.02
N LYS A 61 -0.92 -15.52 2.81
CA LYS A 61 -2.22 -15.95 2.28
C LYS A 61 -3.01 -14.74 1.77
N VAL A 62 -3.73 -14.89 0.65
CA VAL A 62 -4.54 -13.84 0.03
C VAL A 62 -5.51 -13.17 1.03
N LYS A 63 -6.08 -13.94 1.96
CA LYS A 63 -6.93 -13.42 3.04
C LYS A 63 -6.21 -12.37 3.89
N HIS A 64 -4.99 -12.65 4.33
CA HIS A 64 -4.20 -11.73 5.17
C HIS A 64 -3.73 -10.51 4.38
N VAL A 65 -3.43 -10.69 3.10
CA VAL A 65 -3.15 -9.56 2.21
C VAL A 65 -4.39 -8.67 2.11
N SER A 66 -5.57 -9.23 1.89
CA SER A 66 -6.81 -8.47 1.80
C SER A 66 -7.08 -7.69 3.09
N GLU A 67 -6.91 -8.32 4.25
CA GLU A 67 -7.05 -7.67 5.56
C GLU A 67 -6.05 -6.51 5.74
N ALA A 68 -4.77 -6.74 5.44
CA ALA A 68 -3.72 -5.72 5.57
C ALA A 68 -3.94 -4.55 4.60
N VAL A 69 -4.33 -4.84 3.35
CA VAL A 69 -4.66 -3.84 2.34
C VAL A 69 -5.82 -2.95 2.79
N LEU A 70 -6.89 -3.54 3.35
CA LEU A 70 -8.01 -2.77 3.87
C LEU A 70 -7.60 -1.92 5.08
N SER A 71 -6.77 -2.44 5.98
CA SER A 71 -6.23 -1.69 7.11
C SER A 71 -5.39 -0.49 6.66
N LEU A 72 -4.50 -0.68 5.68
CA LEU A 72 -3.69 0.39 5.11
C LEU A 72 -4.54 1.47 4.44
N ALA A 73 -5.63 1.08 3.77
CA ALA A 73 -6.56 2.01 3.13
C ALA A 73 -7.38 2.78 4.17
N TYR A 74 -7.86 2.10 5.23
CA TYR A 74 -8.54 2.73 6.35
C TYR A 74 -7.66 3.79 7.03
N ARG A 75 -6.36 3.50 7.15
CA ARG A 75 -5.36 4.42 7.70
C ARG A 75 -4.93 5.51 6.72
N ASN A 76 -5.53 5.56 5.53
CA ASN A 76 -5.25 6.51 4.47
C ASN A 76 -3.76 6.53 4.02
N ILE A 77 -3.06 5.41 4.20
CA ILE A 77 -1.66 5.22 3.78
C ILE A 77 -1.62 4.87 2.28
N ILE A 78 -2.61 4.08 1.84
CA ILE A 78 -2.78 3.74 0.42
C ILE A 78 -4.11 4.27 -0.09
N ILE A 79 -4.14 4.60 -1.37
CA ILE A 79 -5.34 5.02 -2.08
C ILE A 79 -5.81 3.84 -2.93
N LEU A 80 -7.08 3.50 -2.77
CA LEU A 80 -7.75 2.47 -3.55
C LEU A 80 -8.77 3.14 -4.45
N ARG A 81 -8.59 2.97 -5.76
CA ARG A 81 -9.51 3.47 -6.79
C ARG A 81 -10.10 2.31 -7.56
N ARG A 82 -11.32 2.50 -8.07
CA ARG A 82 -11.96 1.56 -8.97
C ARG A 82 -12.30 2.27 -10.28
N ILE A 83 -11.95 1.62 -11.39
CA ILE A 83 -12.37 2.03 -12.73
C ILE A 83 -13.12 0.82 -13.30
N GLY A 84 -14.45 0.91 -13.30
CA GLY A 84 -15.32 -0.24 -13.52
C GLY A 84 -15.06 -1.37 -12.52
N GLN A 85 -14.83 -2.58 -13.01
CA GLN A 85 -14.49 -3.75 -12.18
C GLN A 85 -13.01 -3.83 -11.78
N THR A 86 -12.17 -2.92 -12.28
CA THR A 86 -10.72 -2.98 -12.07
C THR A 86 -10.31 -2.10 -10.91
N ARG A 87 -9.54 -2.67 -9.99
CA ARG A 87 -9.01 -1.97 -8.81
C ARG A 87 -7.57 -1.52 -9.04
N TYR A 88 -7.31 -0.26 -8.71
CA TYR A 88 -5.99 0.35 -8.69
C TYR A 88 -5.56 0.65 -7.27
N ILE A 89 -4.27 0.44 -6.99
CA ILE A 89 -3.65 0.68 -5.69
C ILE A 89 -2.48 1.66 -5.89
N GLY A 90 -2.42 2.70 -5.07
CA GLY A 90 -1.30 3.64 -5.00
C GLY A 90 -0.99 4.04 -3.56
N ILE A 91 0.15 4.69 -3.35
CA ILE A 91 0.49 5.28 -2.05
C ILE A 91 -0.14 6.67 -1.95
N ASN A 92 -0.69 7.02 -0.79
CA ASN A 92 -1.16 8.36 -0.54
C ASN A 92 0.03 9.30 -0.28
N THR A 93 0.28 10.25 -1.18
CA THR A 93 1.38 11.21 -1.03
C THR A 93 1.06 12.35 -0.07
N ASN A 94 -0.20 12.50 0.37
CA ASN A 94 -0.58 13.48 1.38
C ASN A 94 -0.39 12.86 2.78
N LEU A 95 0.81 13.08 3.34
CA LEU A 95 1.28 12.46 4.59
C LEU A 95 0.53 12.97 5.83
N ASP A 96 -0.04 14.17 5.78
CA ASP A 96 -0.81 14.76 6.89
C ASP A 96 -2.10 13.98 7.16
N LYS A 97 -2.60 13.27 6.14
CA LYS A 97 -3.82 12.47 6.24
C LYS A 97 -3.59 11.04 6.75
N TRP A 98 -2.34 10.61 6.94
CA TRP A 98 -2.03 9.26 7.37
C TRP A 98 -2.37 9.06 8.85
N ALA A 99 -2.96 7.91 9.18
CA ALA A 99 -3.09 7.48 10.56
C ALA A 99 -1.81 6.78 11.02
N TYR A 100 -0.94 7.52 11.71
CA TYR A 100 0.36 7.04 12.18
C TYR A 100 0.25 5.98 13.28
N SER A 101 -0.68 6.17 14.23
CA SER A 101 -0.97 5.20 15.28
C SER A 101 -1.92 4.10 14.79
N LYS A 102 -1.86 2.92 15.42
CA LYS A 102 -2.83 1.86 15.14
C LYS A 102 -4.23 2.28 15.61
N PRO A 103 -5.26 2.19 14.74
CA PRO A 103 -6.63 2.46 15.17
C PRO A 103 -7.09 1.41 16.18
N HIS A 104 -7.81 1.86 17.22
CA HIS A 104 -8.39 0.98 18.23
C HIS A 104 -9.53 0.10 17.68
N CYS A 105 -10.06 0.45 16.51
CA CYS A 105 -11.15 -0.25 15.83
C CYS A 105 -10.62 -1.34 14.90
N SER A 106 -10.89 -2.62 15.22
CA SER A 106 -10.40 -3.76 14.43
C SER A 106 -11.12 -3.98 13.09
N LYS A 107 -12.27 -3.31 12.85
CA LYS A 107 -13.11 -3.49 11.65
C LYS A 107 -13.88 -2.21 11.31
N CYS A 108 -13.18 -1.12 11.05
CA CYS A 108 -13.85 0.08 10.61
C CYS A 108 -14.07 0.04 9.07
N PRO A 109 -15.25 0.46 8.57
CA PRO A 109 -15.55 0.39 7.14
C PRO A 109 -14.63 1.32 6.34
N VAL A 110 -14.10 0.83 5.21
CA VAL A 110 -13.33 1.63 4.25
C VAL A 110 -14.30 2.19 3.22
N SER A 111 -14.47 3.51 3.18
CA SER A 111 -15.16 4.19 2.09
C SER A 111 -14.21 4.30 0.90
N PHE A 112 -14.56 3.67 -0.22
CA PHE A 112 -13.83 3.83 -1.48
C PHE A 112 -14.45 5.02 -2.20
N PRO A 113 -13.70 6.09 -2.50
CA PRO A 113 -14.20 7.10 -3.42
C PRO A 113 -14.37 6.43 -4.80
N ASP A 114 -15.60 6.40 -5.30
CA ASP A 114 -15.84 6.17 -6.71
C ASP A 114 -15.40 7.45 -7.43
N ASP A 115 -14.38 7.35 -8.31
CA ASP A 115 -14.12 8.43 -9.26
C ASP A 115 -15.31 8.41 -10.23
N GLU A 116 -16.22 9.39 -10.11
CA GLU A 116 -17.13 9.75 -11.18
C GLU A 116 -16.30 10.07 -12.44
N ILE A 117 -16.80 9.61 -13.57
CA ILE A 117 -16.20 9.62 -14.92
C ILE A 117 -15.61 10.97 -15.29
#